data_AF-A0A2W4WNZ7-F1
#
_entry.id   AF-A0A2W4WNZ7-F1
#
_cell.length_a   1.000
_cell.length_b   1.000
_cell.length_c   1.000
_cell.angle_alpha   90.00
_cell.angle_beta   90.00
_cell.angle_gamma   90.00
#
_symmetry.space_group_name_H-M   'P 1'
#
loop_
_entity.id
_entity.type
_entity.pdbx_description
1 polymer ?
#
loop_
_entity_poly.entity_id
_entity_poly.type
_entity_poly.pdbx_seq_one_letter_code
_entity_poly.pdbx_strand_id
1 'polypeptide(L)'
;MDDQTLAEQLAKTGNMMDLARDENWVRESAQIETECGGRIEAGLDMKAYAQAKYDDSLAPVRQALRRQMRIQSILFVELERWMMEWDIGIAFEATYTEARERVRTHLKQPAPELAAWAEAVLVEADSTPPLSAQPARAQTRAQLLAMMTDEDWETLAQIAASAASASVLSVAKAEQPVSVAA
;
A
#
# COMPACT_ATOMS: atom_id res chain seq x y z
N MET A 1 1.12 8.41 -31.30
CA MET A 1 1.29 9.49 -30.30
C MET A 1 2.24 10.47 -30.96
N ASP A 2 1.80 11.71 -31.16
CA ASP A 2 2.52 12.70 -31.96
C ASP A 2 3.63 13.35 -31.12
N ASP A 3 4.84 13.45 -31.67
CA ASP A 3 6.03 13.98 -30.99
C ASP A 3 5.82 15.43 -30.53
N GLN A 4 4.96 16.16 -31.23
CA GLN A 4 4.58 17.53 -30.91
C GLN A 4 3.75 17.62 -29.62
N THR A 5 2.82 16.67 -29.41
CA THR A 5 2.01 16.60 -28.18
C THR A 5 2.86 16.20 -26.98
N LEU A 6 3.85 15.31 -27.18
CA LEU A 6 4.79 14.92 -26.13
C LEU A 6 5.70 16.09 -25.73
N ALA A 7 6.20 16.87 -26.70
CA ALA A 7 7.02 18.05 -26.45
C ALA A 7 6.26 19.16 -25.71
N GLU A 8 5.00 19.40 -26.07
CA GLU A 8 4.14 20.37 -25.38
C GLU A 8 3.78 19.92 -23.95
N GLN A 9 3.58 18.62 -23.74
CA GLN A 9 3.36 18.07 -22.40
C GLN A 9 4.62 18.19 -21.54
N LEU A 10 5.80 17.84 -22.06
CA LEU A 10 7.10 18.02 -21.40
C LEU A 10 7.40 19.48 -21.08
N ALA A 11 7.08 20.41 -21.97
CA ALA A 11 7.25 21.84 -21.74
C ALA A 11 6.29 22.38 -20.66
N LYS A 12 5.08 21.80 -20.52
CA LYS A 12 4.11 22.16 -19.49
C LYS A 12 4.39 21.54 -18.12
N THR A 13 4.78 20.27 -18.08
CA THR A 13 4.97 19.54 -16.82
C THR A 13 6.40 19.62 -16.29
N GLY A 14 7.35 20.06 -17.12
CA GLY A 14 8.78 19.90 -16.86
C GLY A 14 9.18 18.42 -16.86
N ASN A 15 10.48 18.16 -16.92
CA ASN A 15 10.99 16.85 -16.57
C ASN A 15 10.97 16.75 -15.04
N MET A 16 10.30 15.76 -14.46
CA MET A 16 10.32 15.53 -13.01
C MET A 16 11.75 15.40 -12.46
N MET A 17 12.69 14.94 -13.29
CA MET A 17 14.10 14.88 -12.93
C MET A 17 14.78 16.25 -12.80
N ASP A 18 14.25 17.29 -13.46
CA ASP A 18 14.74 18.66 -13.35
C ASP A 18 14.22 19.32 -12.06
N LEU A 19 12.95 19.05 -11.70
CA LEU A 19 12.39 19.47 -10.40
C LEU A 19 13.14 18.82 -9.22
N ALA A 20 13.51 17.55 -9.34
CA ALA A 20 14.33 16.85 -8.35
C ALA A 20 15.78 17.38 -8.25
N ARG A 21 16.22 18.22 -9.19
CA ARG A 21 17.52 18.91 -9.19
C ARG A 21 17.43 20.38 -8.79
N ASP A 22 16.22 20.92 -8.66
CA ASP A 22 16.00 22.29 -8.17
C ASP A 22 15.98 22.28 -6.63
N GLU A 23 17.00 22.89 -6.04
CA GLU A 23 17.17 22.93 -4.59
C GLU A 23 16.02 23.67 -3.88
N ASN A 24 15.42 24.68 -4.52
CA ASN A 24 14.30 25.42 -3.94
C ASN A 24 13.05 24.55 -3.92
N TRP A 25 12.79 23.83 -5.01
CA TRP A 25 11.65 22.91 -5.12
C TRP A 25 11.78 21.75 -4.12
N VAL A 26 12.98 21.17 -3.97
CA VAL A 26 13.23 20.09 -2.98
C VAL A 26 13.06 20.60 -1.54
N ARG A 27 13.47 21.83 -1.26
CA ARG A 27 13.32 22.44 0.07
C ARG A 27 11.86 22.76 0.38
N GLU A 28 11.13 23.29 -0.59
CA GLU A 28 9.69 23.55 -0.50
C GLU A 28 8.90 22.24 -0.33
N SER A 29 9.22 21.19 -1.09
CA SER A 29 8.57 19.89 -0.95
C SER A 29 8.81 19.27 0.43
N ALA A 30 10.03 19.35 0.96
CA ALA A 30 10.35 18.87 2.30
C ALA A 30 9.64 19.68 3.41
N GLN A 31 9.45 20.98 3.19
CA GLN A 31 8.70 21.85 4.10
C GLN A 31 7.20 21.50 4.07
N ILE A 32 6.61 21.32 2.89
CA ILE A 32 5.20 20.90 2.72
C ILE A 32 4.96 19.53 3.36
N GLU A 33 5.87 18.56 3.20
CA GLU A 33 5.79 17.25 3.89
C GLU A 33 5.78 17.40 5.42
N THR A 34 6.53 18.38 5.94
CA THR A 34 6.60 18.66 7.38
C THR A 34 5.32 19.35 7.88
N GLU A 35 4.77 20.29 7.11
CA GLU A 35 3.59 21.08 7.46
C GLU A 35 2.28 20.31 7.34
N CYS A 36 2.13 19.49 6.30
CA CYS A 36 0.90 18.74 6.04
C CYS A 36 0.83 17.42 6.81
N GLY A 37 1.92 16.97 7.44
CA GLY A 37 2.02 15.64 8.07
C GLY A 37 1.84 14.47 7.09
N GLY A 38 1.64 14.75 5.81
CA GLY A 38 1.51 13.79 4.73
C GLY A 38 2.89 13.41 4.22
N ARG A 39 3.21 12.12 4.32
CA ARG A 39 4.50 11.58 3.86
C ARG A 39 4.27 10.69 2.66
N ILE A 40 5.00 10.94 1.58
CA ILE A 40 5.06 10.01 0.45
C ILE A 40 6.01 8.86 0.84
N GLU A 41 5.62 8.09 1.84
CA GLU A 41 6.35 6.88 2.26
C GLU A 41 5.87 5.65 1.48
N ALA A 42 5.00 5.80 0.48
CA ALA A 42 4.27 4.71 -0.18
C ALA A 42 3.63 3.72 0.83
N GLY A 43 3.33 4.20 2.04
CA GLY A 43 2.88 3.39 3.18
C GLY A 43 3.92 2.38 3.69
N LEU A 44 5.22 2.65 3.58
CA LEU A 44 6.30 1.71 3.92
C LEU A 44 7.22 2.20 5.06
N ASP A 45 6.91 3.31 5.75
CA ASP A 45 7.69 3.86 6.88
C ASP A 45 9.22 3.92 6.60
N MET A 46 9.60 4.26 5.36
CA MET A 46 10.97 4.10 4.83
C MET A 46 12.02 5.02 5.45
N LYS A 47 11.61 6.00 6.28
CA LYS A 47 12.52 6.98 6.89
C LYS A 47 13.62 6.31 7.73
N ALA A 48 13.24 5.34 8.56
CA ALA A 48 14.21 4.60 9.36
C ALA A 48 15.17 3.79 8.47
N TYR A 49 14.69 3.25 7.35
CA TYR A 49 15.54 2.54 6.39
C TYR A 49 16.53 3.48 5.68
N ALA A 50 16.06 4.65 5.24
CA ALA A 50 16.89 5.64 4.56
C ALA A 50 17.96 6.24 5.49
N GLN A 51 17.61 6.53 6.74
CA GLN A 51 18.55 6.97 7.78
C GLN A 51 19.55 5.86 8.11
N ALA A 52 19.05 4.64 8.28
CA ALA A 52 19.89 3.50 8.55
C ALA A 52 20.79 3.13 7.36
N LYS A 53 20.45 3.46 6.11
CA LYS A 53 21.27 3.13 4.92
C LYS A 53 22.70 3.67 4.99
N TYR A 54 22.90 4.80 5.67
CA TYR A 54 24.19 5.50 5.71
C TYR A 54 24.89 5.41 7.08
N ASP A 55 24.31 4.69 8.03
CA ASP A 55 24.89 4.47 9.37
C ASP A 55 25.03 2.98 9.65
N ASP A 56 26.26 2.47 9.64
CA ASP A 56 26.53 1.05 9.87
C ASP A 56 26.18 0.57 11.27
N SER A 57 26.05 1.46 12.27
CA SER A 57 25.54 1.10 13.59
C SER A 57 24.05 0.68 13.56
N LEU A 58 23.33 1.06 12.52
CA LEU A 58 21.91 0.74 12.29
C LEU A 58 21.70 -0.48 11.39
N ALA A 59 22.75 -1.28 11.13
CA ALA A 59 22.64 -2.55 10.41
C ALA A 59 21.52 -3.49 10.92
N PRO A 60 21.32 -3.74 12.24
CA PRO A 60 20.22 -4.58 12.71
C PRO A 60 18.85 -4.00 12.39
N VAL A 61 18.70 -2.67 12.44
CA VAL A 61 17.45 -1.97 12.09
C VAL A 61 17.17 -2.13 10.59
N ARG A 62 18.18 -2.00 9.72
CA ARG A 62 18.03 -2.26 8.29
C ARG A 62 17.57 -3.69 8.01
N GLN A 63 18.15 -4.66 8.71
CA GLN A 63 17.79 -6.07 8.54
C GLN A 63 16.34 -6.32 8.97
N ALA A 64 15.92 -5.78 10.12
CA ALA A 64 14.54 -5.88 10.59
C ALA A 64 13.54 -5.27 9.59
N LEU A 65 13.84 -4.08 9.06
CA LEU A 65 12.98 -3.40 8.07
C LEU A 65 12.88 -4.19 6.76
N ARG A 66 14.00 -4.75 6.26
CA ARG A 66 13.98 -5.60 5.06
C ARG A 66 13.13 -6.84 5.26
N ARG A 67 13.25 -7.50 6.42
CA ARG A 67 12.44 -8.66 6.80
C ARG A 67 10.96 -8.31 6.84
N GLN A 68 10.61 -7.19 7.48
CA GLN A 68 9.24 -6.69 7.55
C GLN A 68 8.66 -6.41 6.15
N MET A 69 9.39 -5.73 5.28
CA MET A 69 8.97 -5.45 3.89
C MET A 69 8.75 -6.74 3.11
N ARG A 70 9.61 -7.74 3.31
CA ARG A 70 9.49 -9.02 2.62
C ARG A 70 8.21 -9.75 3.03
N ILE A 71 7.92 -9.83 4.31
CA ILE A 71 6.68 -10.43 4.82
C ILE A 71 5.44 -9.67 4.33
N GLN A 72 5.46 -8.33 4.41
CA GLN A 72 4.38 -7.50 3.87
C GLN A 72 4.16 -7.76 2.38
N SER A 73 5.22 -7.89 1.57
CA SER A 73 5.08 -8.17 0.14
C SER A 73 4.39 -9.51 -0.15
N ILE A 74 4.68 -10.55 0.65
CA ILE A 74 4.06 -11.87 0.50
C ILE A 74 2.58 -11.80 0.89
N LEU A 75 2.29 -11.19 2.04
CA LEU A 75 0.93 -11.07 2.56
C LEU A 75 0.05 -10.19 1.65
N PHE A 76 0.55 -9.07 1.15
CA PHE A 76 -0.23 -8.14 0.34
C PHE A 76 -0.58 -8.68 -1.04
N VAL A 77 0.31 -9.48 -1.64
CA VAL A 77 0.02 -10.16 -2.91
C VAL A 77 -1.10 -11.19 -2.73
N GLU A 78 -1.06 -11.98 -1.66
CA GLU A 78 -2.12 -12.96 -1.40
C GLU A 78 -3.42 -12.27 -0.94
N LEU A 79 -3.33 -11.20 -0.15
CA LEU A 79 -4.48 -10.40 0.28
C LEU A 79 -5.22 -9.79 -0.89
N GLU A 80 -4.49 -9.14 -1.82
CA GLU A 80 -5.08 -8.55 -3.03
C GLU A 80 -5.83 -9.62 -3.83
N ARG A 81 -5.15 -10.74 -4.09
CA ARG A 81 -5.72 -11.87 -4.83
C ARG A 81 -6.96 -12.45 -4.15
N TRP A 82 -6.93 -12.59 -2.84
CA TRP A 82 -8.07 -13.09 -2.07
C TRP A 82 -9.24 -12.11 -2.10
N MET A 83 -8.98 -10.81 -1.95
CA MET A 83 -10.03 -9.78 -1.99
C MET A 83 -10.64 -9.63 -3.38
N MET A 84 -9.89 -9.91 -4.46
CA MET A 84 -10.46 -9.97 -5.81
C MET A 84 -11.56 -11.05 -5.94
N GLU A 85 -11.55 -12.08 -5.10
CA GLU A 85 -12.61 -13.11 -5.06
C GLU A 85 -13.91 -12.61 -4.41
N TRP A 86 -13.90 -11.47 -3.71
CA TRP A 86 -15.07 -10.97 -2.98
C TRP A 86 -16.06 -10.18 -3.85
N ASP A 87 -15.67 -9.84 -5.08
CA ASP A 87 -16.51 -9.13 -6.06
C ASP A 87 -17.10 -7.80 -5.53
N ILE A 88 -16.32 -7.04 -4.78
CA ILE A 88 -16.74 -5.76 -4.16
C ILE A 88 -16.62 -4.54 -5.11
N GLY A 89 -16.23 -4.76 -6.36
CA GLY A 89 -16.26 -3.77 -7.45
C GLY A 89 -15.62 -2.42 -7.07
N ILE A 90 -16.39 -1.34 -7.20
CA ILE A 90 -15.92 0.04 -6.97
C ILE A 90 -15.43 0.31 -5.55
N ALA A 91 -15.80 -0.53 -4.58
CA ALA A 91 -15.35 -0.43 -3.20
C ALA A 91 -13.97 -1.08 -2.97
N PHE A 92 -13.39 -1.75 -3.98
CA PHE A 92 -12.16 -2.54 -3.84
C PHE A 92 -11.00 -1.72 -3.30
N GLU A 93 -10.65 -0.60 -3.94
CA GLU A 93 -9.48 0.20 -3.56
C GLU A 93 -9.53 0.72 -2.12
N ALA A 94 -10.69 1.26 -1.70
CA ALA A 94 -10.87 1.76 -0.35
C ALA A 94 -10.77 0.63 0.69
N THR A 95 -11.40 -0.51 0.40
CA THR A 95 -11.39 -1.68 1.29
C THR A 95 -10.00 -2.32 1.35
N TYR A 96 -9.30 -2.44 0.22
CA TYR A 96 -7.95 -3.00 0.13
C TYR A 96 -6.93 -2.13 0.86
N THR A 97 -7.06 -0.80 0.75
CA THR A 97 -6.23 0.15 1.48
C THR A 97 -6.36 -0.05 2.99
N GLU A 98 -7.59 -0.14 3.51
CA GLU A 98 -7.80 -0.41 4.94
C GLU A 98 -7.23 -1.78 5.33
N ALA A 99 -7.49 -2.82 4.54
CA ALA A 99 -7.02 -4.17 4.83
C ALA A 99 -5.49 -4.22 4.97
N ARG A 100 -4.76 -3.49 4.12
CA ARG A 100 -3.30 -3.36 4.25
C ARG A 100 -2.90 -2.70 5.57
N GLU A 101 -3.61 -1.66 6.02
CA GLU A 101 -3.27 -1.01 7.29
C GLU A 101 -3.56 -1.89 8.50
N ARG A 102 -4.64 -2.68 8.48
CA ARG A 102 -4.90 -3.69 9.53
C ARG A 102 -3.79 -4.73 9.59
N VAL A 103 -3.40 -5.29 8.44
CA VAL A 103 -2.28 -6.24 8.37
C VAL A 103 -0.99 -5.60 8.89
N ARG A 104 -0.66 -4.35 8.53
CA ARG A 104 0.52 -3.67 9.08
C ARG A 104 0.45 -3.51 10.59
N THR A 105 -0.72 -3.20 11.13
CA THR A 105 -0.93 -3.03 12.57
C THR A 105 -0.67 -4.34 13.30
N HIS A 106 -1.23 -5.45 12.81
CA HIS A 106 -0.99 -6.79 13.37
C HIS A 106 0.48 -7.23 13.25
N LEU A 107 1.18 -6.83 12.19
CA LEU A 107 2.61 -7.11 12.02
C LEU A 107 3.53 -6.30 12.96
N LYS A 108 3.06 -5.21 13.58
CA LYS A 108 3.86 -4.45 14.57
C LYS A 108 4.01 -5.25 15.87
N GLN A 109 3.01 -6.05 16.22
CA GLN A 109 3.00 -6.91 17.42
C GLN A 109 2.43 -8.29 17.04
N PRO A 110 3.18 -9.09 16.27
CA PRO A 110 2.65 -10.34 15.74
C PRO A 110 2.40 -11.34 16.86
N ALA A 111 1.29 -12.07 16.75
CA ALA A 111 1.07 -13.25 17.58
C ALA A 111 2.24 -14.25 17.43
N PRO A 112 2.56 -15.06 18.46
CA PRO A 112 3.71 -15.96 18.42
C PRO A 112 3.71 -16.91 17.21
N GLU A 113 2.54 -17.38 16.80
CA GLU A 113 2.37 -18.26 15.64
C GLU A 113 2.72 -17.56 14.32
N LEU A 114 2.26 -16.31 14.16
CA LEU A 114 2.57 -15.47 13.02
C LEU A 114 4.05 -15.11 12.96
N ALA A 115 4.67 -14.83 14.11
CA ALA A 115 6.10 -14.56 14.21
C ALA A 115 6.92 -15.80 13.80
N ALA A 116 6.54 -16.99 14.26
CA ALA A 116 7.20 -18.24 13.89
C ALA A 116 7.07 -18.56 12.39
N TRP A 117 5.87 -18.36 11.83
CA TRP A 117 5.64 -18.51 10.40
C TRP A 117 6.48 -17.51 9.58
N ALA A 118 6.50 -16.24 9.97
CA ALA A 118 7.26 -15.20 9.29
C ALA A 118 8.76 -15.54 9.25
N GLU A 119 9.33 -15.99 10.38
CA GLU A 119 10.73 -16.41 10.42
C GLU A 119 11.00 -17.64 9.55
N ALA A 120 10.10 -18.64 9.54
CA ALA A 120 10.25 -19.81 8.67
C ALA A 120 10.27 -19.43 7.18
N VAL A 121 9.33 -18.56 6.76
CA VAL A 121 9.24 -18.07 5.38
C VAL A 121 10.49 -17.26 4.98
N LEU A 122 11.03 -16.46 5.89
CA LEU A 122 12.25 -15.68 5.64
C LEU A 122 13.47 -16.58 5.51
N VAL A 123 13.60 -17.62 6.36
CA VAL A 123 14.72 -18.58 6.31
C VAL A 123 14.70 -19.43 5.02
N GLU A 124 13.52 -19.89 4.58
CA GLU A 124 13.38 -20.64 3.33
C GLU A 124 13.74 -19.80 2.10
N ALA A 125 13.37 -18.52 2.12
CA ALA A 125 13.69 -17.57 1.05
C ALA A 125 15.19 -17.22 0.97
N ASP A 126 15.89 -17.19 2.10
CA ASP A 126 17.34 -16.99 2.14
C ASP A 126 18.14 -18.23 1.71
N SER A 127 17.50 -19.42 1.72
CA SER A 127 18.16 -20.71 1.50
C SER A 127 17.95 -21.32 0.09
N THR A 128 17.02 -20.80 -0.71
CA THR A 128 16.59 -21.49 -1.96
C THR A 128 16.33 -20.51 -3.12
N PRO A 129 16.76 -20.79 -4.37
CA PRO A 129 16.33 -20.04 -5.54
C PRO A 129 14.79 -20.16 -5.73
N PRO A 130 14.14 -19.25 -6.47
CA PRO A 130 12.71 -18.98 -6.34
C PRO A 130 11.87 -20.19 -6.75
N LEU A 131 11.47 -21.00 -5.77
CA LEU A 131 10.58 -22.13 -6.00
C LEU A 131 9.13 -21.64 -6.07
N SER A 132 8.45 -22.14 -7.08
CA SER A 132 7.05 -21.95 -7.46
C SER A 132 6.04 -22.07 -6.30
N ALA A 133 5.81 -20.98 -5.59
CA ALA A 133 4.54 -20.24 -5.45
C ALA A 133 3.17 -20.93 -5.17
N GLN A 134 3.03 -22.23 -4.88
CA GLN A 134 1.70 -22.83 -4.63
C GLN A 134 1.44 -23.36 -3.21
N PRO A 135 2.30 -24.17 -2.56
CA PRO A 135 2.04 -24.61 -1.18
C PRO A 135 2.12 -23.47 -0.15
N ALA A 136 2.81 -22.37 -0.48
CA ALA A 136 2.89 -21.18 0.37
C ALA A 136 1.58 -20.36 0.41
N ARG A 137 0.70 -20.45 -0.60
CA ARG A 137 -0.47 -19.57 -0.71
C ARG A 137 -1.57 -19.90 0.29
N ALA A 138 -1.95 -21.18 0.35
CA ALA A 138 -2.96 -21.64 1.31
C ALA A 138 -2.53 -21.35 2.76
N GLN A 139 -1.24 -21.52 3.05
CA GLN A 139 -0.66 -21.16 4.33
C GLN A 139 -0.69 -19.64 4.57
N THR A 140 -0.31 -18.83 3.58
CA THR A 140 -0.35 -17.36 3.68
C THR A 140 -1.78 -16.85 3.92
N ARG A 141 -2.77 -17.40 3.21
CA ARG A 141 -4.20 -17.08 3.43
C ARG A 141 -4.69 -17.52 4.80
N ALA A 142 -4.25 -18.68 5.30
CA ALA A 142 -4.55 -19.11 6.66
C ALA A 142 -3.96 -18.16 7.70
N GLN A 143 -2.76 -17.62 7.47
CA GLN A 143 -2.15 -16.61 8.35
C GLN A 143 -2.90 -15.27 8.29
N LEU A 144 -3.32 -14.83 7.10
CA LEU A 144 -4.19 -13.64 6.95
C LEU A 144 -5.51 -13.81 7.72
N LEU A 145 -6.13 -14.99 7.63
CA LEU A 145 -7.36 -15.29 8.39
C LEU A 145 -7.10 -15.30 9.90
N ALA A 146 -6.01 -15.90 10.35
CA ALA A 146 -5.68 -16.03 11.77
C ALA A 146 -5.29 -14.69 12.42
N MET A 147 -4.69 -13.76 11.67
CA MET A 147 -4.29 -12.45 12.21
C MET A 147 -5.44 -11.45 12.29
N MET A 148 -6.45 -11.58 11.43
CA MET A 148 -7.55 -10.64 11.34
C MET A 148 -8.61 -10.96 12.41
N THR A 149 -9.01 -9.94 13.16
CA THR A 149 -10.06 -10.07 14.17
C THR A 149 -11.45 -9.88 13.57
N ASP A 150 -12.50 -10.28 14.29
CA ASP A 150 -13.89 -10.01 13.91
C ASP A 150 -14.15 -8.51 13.72
N GLU A 151 -13.55 -7.66 14.57
CA GLU A 151 -13.64 -6.20 14.45
C GLU A 151 -12.99 -5.67 13.16
N ASP A 152 -11.87 -6.26 12.74
CA ASP A 152 -11.25 -5.91 11.47
C ASP A 152 -12.17 -6.28 10.30
N TRP A 153 -12.78 -7.46 10.32
CA TRP A 153 -13.73 -7.90 9.30
C TRP A 153 -14.96 -7.00 9.23
N GLU A 154 -15.53 -6.63 10.38
CA GLU A 154 -16.64 -5.68 10.46
C GLU A 154 -16.26 -4.31 9.90
N THR A 155 -15.06 -3.82 10.21
CA THR A 155 -14.56 -2.55 9.67
C THR A 155 -14.47 -2.61 8.14
N LEU A 156 -13.88 -3.68 7.59
CA LEU A 156 -13.75 -3.84 6.14
C LEU A 156 -15.11 -3.89 5.44
N ALA A 157 -16.08 -4.60 6.02
CA ALA A 157 -17.44 -4.65 5.50
C ALA A 157 -18.11 -3.26 5.51
N GLN A 158 -17.93 -2.49 6.60
CA GLN A 158 -18.47 -1.14 6.71
C GLN A 158 -17.84 -0.18 5.70
N ILE A 159 -16.53 -0.24 5.50
CA ILE A 159 -15.83 0.57 4.48
C ILE A 159 -16.31 0.21 3.09
N ALA A 160 -16.44 -1.08 2.78
CA ALA A 160 -16.92 -1.52 1.48
C ALA A 160 -18.34 -0.99 1.20
N ALA A 161 -19.25 -1.13 2.16
CA ALA A 161 -20.62 -0.63 2.06
C ALA A 161 -20.66 0.91 1.90
N SER A 162 -19.82 1.61 2.65
CA SER A 162 -19.77 3.09 2.63
C SER A 162 -19.21 3.61 1.30
N ALA A 163 -18.17 2.98 0.76
CA ALA A 163 -17.59 3.31 -0.54
C ALA A 163 -18.57 3.05 -1.68
N ALA A 164 -19.27 1.91 -1.66
CA ALA A 164 -20.30 1.59 -2.65
C ALA A 164 -21.45 2.62 -2.60
N SER A 165 -21.94 2.94 -1.40
CA SER A 165 -23.00 3.94 -1.20
C SER A 165 -22.60 5.33 -1.71
N ALA A 166 -21.38 5.78 -1.37
CA ALA A 166 -20.85 7.06 -1.83
C ALA A 166 -20.76 7.13 -3.37
N SER A 167 -20.37 6.03 -4.02
CA SER A 167 -20.32 5.96 -5.48
C SER A 167 -21.69 6.02 -6.14
N VAL A 168 -22.72 5.37 -5.59
CA VAL A 168 -24.07 5.46 -6.15
C VAL A 168 -24.62 6.88 -6.01
N LEU A 169 -24.40 7.51 -4.86
CA LEU A 169 -24.84 8.87 -4.59
C LEU A 169 -24.12 9.92 -5.46
N SER A 170 -22.87 9.68 -5.85
CA SER A 170 -22.14 10.59 -6.74
C SER A 170 -22.70 10.55 -8.17
N VAL A 171 -23.04 9.36 -8.68
CA VAL A 171 -23.70 9.20 -9.99
C VAL A 171 -25.06 9.90 -10.00
N ALA A 172 -25.89 9.66 -8.98
CA ALA A 172 -27.21 10.29 -8.88
C ALA A 172 -27.15 11.84 -8.82
N LYS A 173 -26.09 12.39 -8.24
CA LYS A 173 -25.84 13.85 -8.21
C LYS A 173 -25.33 14.39 -9.55
N ALA A 174 -24.53 13.61 -10.27
CA ALA A 174 -24.01 13.98 -11.59
C ALA A 174 -25.10 13.95 -12.68
N GLU A 175 -26.13 13.11 -12.52
CA GLU A 175 -27.24 12.96 -13.48
C GLU A 175 -28.44 13.88 -13.21
N GLN A 176 -28.31 14.89 -12.33
CA GLN A 176 -29.42 15.84 -12.13
C GLN A 176 -29.82 16.48 -13.47
N PRO A 177 -31.08 16.35 -13.89
CA PRO A 177 -31.50 16.80 -15.20
C PRO A 177 -31.33 18.31 -15.31
N VAL A 178 -30.63 18.76 -16.35
CA VAL A 178 -30.65 20.15 -16.78
C VAL A 178 -32.11 20.52 -17.01
N SER A 179 -32.64 21.37 -16.13
CA SER A 179 -33.96 21.95 -16.31
C SER A 179 -34.00 22.63 -17.67
N VAL A 180 -34.69 22.01 -18.63
CA VAL A 180 -35.05 22.69 -19.87
C VAL A 180 -36.14 23.68 -19.48
N ALA A 181 -35.72 24.93 -19.24
CA ALA A 181 -36.62 26.03 -18.99
C ALA A 181 -37.60 26.15 -20.17
N ALA A 182 -38.89 26.24 -19.82
CA ALA A 182 -40.03 26.29 -20.73
C ALA A 182 -40.11 27.60 -21.54
#